data_AF-A0A9X9A469-F1
#
_entry.id   AF-A0A9X9A469-F1
#
_cell.length_a   1.000
_cell.length_b   1.000
_cell.length_c   1.000
_cell.angle_alpha   90.00
_cell.angle_beta   90.00
_cell.angle_gamma   90.00
#
_symmetry.space_group_name_H-M   'P 1'
#
loop_
_entity.id
_entity.type
_entity.pdbx_description
1 polymer ?
#
loop_
_entity_poly.entity_id
_entity_poly.type
_entity_poly.pdbx_seq_one_letter_code
_entity_poly.pdbx_strand_id
1 'polypeptide(L)'
;MKSFRKLLQYLKPYMFFAIIGPLFMVLEVAMDLIQPTIMQHIIDVGIANRDLNYVIKMGLLMIGAAALGLVGGLGCMMYSTKAAVNFATDIRKDVFAKIETFSSNNRDSFGTGKLLTIVTNDITSIQSA
;
A
#
# COMPACT_ATOMS: atom_id res chain seq x y z
N MET A 1 -8.10 -22.06 -7.62
CA MET A 1 -6.78 -21.48 -7.96
C MET A 1 -6.65 -20.89 -9.38
N LYS A 2 -7.34 -21.38 -10.42
CA LYS A 2 -7.25 -20.79 -11.80
C LYS A 2 -7.78 -19.35 -11.90
N SER A 3 -8.75 -18.95 -11.08
CA SER A 3 -9.32 -17.59 -11.09
C SER A 3 -8.34 -16.52 -10.60
N PHE A 4 -7.51 -16.84 -9.59
CA PHE A 4 -6.49 -15.92 -9.06
C PHE A 4 -5.43 -15.58 -10.12
N ARG A 5 -5.05 -16.56 -10.96
CA ARG A 5 -4.13 -16.36 -12.10
C ARG A 5 -4.69 -15.44 -13.19
N LYS A 6 -6.02 -15.39 -13.37
CA LYS A 6 -6.65 -14.45 -14.32
C LYS A 6 -6.71 -13.03 -13.76
N LEU A 7 -6.96 -12.86 -12.45
CA LEU A 7 -6.82 -11.55 -11.80
C LEU A 7 -5.37 -11.03 -11.90
N LEU A 8 -4.37 -11.90 -11.73
CA LEU A 8 -2.94 -11.56 -11.87
C LEU A 8 -2.55 -11.00 -13.25
N GLN A 9 -3.33 -11.25 -14.32
CA GLN A 9 -3.10 -10.60 -15.62
C GLN A 9 -3.46 -9.11 -15.63
N TYR A 10 -4.42 -8.68 -14.80
CA TYR A 10 -4.75 -7.26 -14.59
C TYR A 10 -3.77 -6.57 -13.65
N LEU A 11 -3.06 -7.34 -12.80
CA LEU A 11 -2.01 -6.84 -11.92
C LEU A 11 -0.65 -6.69 -12.64
N LYS A 12 -0.48 -7.34 -13.80
CA LYS A 12 0.77 -7.40 -14.57
C LYS A 12 1.37 -6.04 -14.94
N PRO A 13 0.58 -5.00 -15.32
CA PRO A 13 1.10 -3.65 -15.54
C PRO A 13 1.55 -2.95 -14.26
N TYR A 14 1.01 -3.35 -13.10
CA TYR A 14 1.25 -2.73 -11.80
C TYR A 14 2.25 -3.49 -10.90
N MET A 15 2.82 -4.59 -11.40
CA MET A 15 3.85 -5.38 -10.71
C MET A 15 5.07 -4.54 -10.28
N PHE A 16 5.42 -3.49 -11.04
CA PHE A 16 6.51 -2.60 -10.69
C PHE A 16 6.22 -1.81 -9.40
N PHE A 17 4.97 -1.34 -9.22
CA PHE A 17 4.51 -0.67 -8.01
C PHE A 17 4.27 -1.65 -6.85
N ALA A 18 3.80 -2.86 -7.15
CA ALA A 18 3.59 -3.92 -6.15
C ALA A 18 4.90 -4.45 -5.54
N ILE A 19 6.03 -4.32 -6.23
CA ILE A 19 7.36 -4.68 -5.72
C ILE A 19 8.03 -3.49 -5.02
N ILE A 20 7.86 -2.27 -5.56
CA ILE A 20 8.42 -1.04 -4.98
C ILE A 20 7.77 -0.69 -3.64
N GLY A 21 6.46 -0.92 -3.47
CA GLY A 21 5.76 -0.66 -2.20
C GLY A 21 6.39 -1.40 -1.01
N PRO A 22 6.47 -2.74 -1.04
CA PRO A 22 7.13 -3.52 0.01
C PRO A 22 8.59 -3.15 0.23
N LEU A 23 9.33 -2.81 -0.83
CA LEU A 23 10.73 -2.39 -0.72
C LEU A 23 10.86 -1.07 0.07
N PHE A 24 9.99 -0.09 -0.22
CA PHE A 24 9.93 1.16 0.52
C PHE A 24 9.46 0.96 1.98
N MET A 25 8.50 0.07 2.20
CA MET A 25 8.05 -0.30 3.54
C MET A 25 9.19 -0.91 4.37
N VAL A 26 10.00 -1.79 3.78
CA VAL A 26 11.17 -2.38 4.47
C VAL A 26 12.21 -1.31 4.78
N LEU A 27 12.44 -0.36 3.87
CA LEU A 27 13.35 0.76 4.10
C LEU A 27 12.86 1.67 5.25
N GLU A 28 11.56 1.98 5.27
CA GLU A 28 10.91 2.76 6.33
C GLU A 28 11.03 2.07 7.68
N VAL A 29 10.66 0.79 7.76
CA VAL A 29 10.76 0.01 9.01
C VAL A 29 12.21 -0.10 9.49
N ALA A 30 13.17 -0.23 8.58
CA ALA A 30 14.59 -0.22 8.96
C ALA A 30 15.04 1.13 9.55
N MET A 31 14.56 2.26 9.02
CA MET A 31 14.83 3.59 9.58
C MET A 31 14.19 3.79 10.95
N ASP A 32 12.96 3.32 11.14
CA ASP A 32 12.29 3.36 12.45
C ASP A 32 13.00 2.48 13.48
N LEU A 33 13.54 1.34 13.08
CA LEU A 33 14.30 0.46 13.96
C LEU A 33 15.66 1.05 14.38
N ILE A 34 16.20 2.00 13.62
CA ILE A 34 17.44 2.72 13.97
C ILE A 34 17.19 3.79 15.05
N GLN A 35 15.98 4.37 15.15
CA GLN A 35 15.64 5.36 16.18
C GLN A 35 15.92 4.89 17.62
N PRO A 36 15.49 3.70 18.08
CA PRO A 36 15.79 3.23 19.44
C PRO A 36 17.28 3.00 19.65
N THR A 37 18.03 2.58 18.61
CA THR A 37 19.49 2.44 18.70
C THR A 37 20.17 3.80 18.86
N ILE A 38 19.70 4.84 18.16
CA ILE A 38 20.18 6.23 18.34
C ILE A 38 19.83 6.73 19.75
N MET A 39 18.62 6.43 20.24
CA MET A 39 18.19 6.79 21.60
C MET A 39 19.10 6.16 22.67
N GLN A 40 19.47 4.89 22.53
CA GLN A 40 20.43 4.26 23.45
C GLN A 40 21.79 4.98 23.43
N HIS A 41 22.32 5.32 22.25
CA HIS A 41 23.59 6.04 22.14
C HIS A 41 23.52 7.46 22.73
N ILE A 42 22.37 8.13 22.65
CA ILE A 42 22.16 9.44 23.29
C ILE A 42 22.27 9.30 24.83
N ILE A 43 21.69 8.24 25.40
CA ILE A 43 21.72 8.00 26.85
C ILE A 43 23.12 7.56 27.31
N ASP A 44 23.68 6.53 26.68
CA ASP A 44 24.92 5.89 27.12
C ASP A 44 26.17 6.74 26.84
N VAL A 45 26.16 7.55 25.79
CA VAL A 45 27.34 8.36 25.41
C VAL A 45 27.11 9.84 25.68
N GLY A 46 25.95 10.39 25.30
CA GLY A 46 25.65 11.81 25.45
C GLY A 46 25.44 12.23 26.91
N ILE A 47 24.53 11.54 27.62
CA ILE A 47 24.23 11.86 29.02
C ILE A 47 25.36 11.41 29.95
N ALA A 48 25.94 10.23 29.72
CA ALA A 48 27.04 9.72 30.55
C ALA A 48 28.31 10.59 30.47
N ASN A 49 28.66 11.11 29.29
CA ASN A 49 29.81 12.03 29.14
C ASN A 49 29.46 13.51 29.34
N ARG A 50 28.20 13.84 29.67
CA ARG A 50 27.67 15.22 29.77
C ARG A 50 27.88 16.07 28.50
N ASP A 51 27.98 15.45 27.33
CA ASP A 51 28.24 16.15 26.08
C ASP A 51 26.93 16.52 25.37
N LEU A 52 26.39 17.68 25.75
CA LEU A 52 25.14 18.22 25.20
C LEU A 52 25.22 18.47 23.68
N ASN A 53 26.40 18.74 23.14
CA ASN A 53 26.59 18.94 21.70
C ASN A 53 26.39 17.64 20.91
N TYR A 54 26.83 16.51 21.48
CA TYR A 54 26.61 15.19 20.89
C TYR A 54 25.13 14.81 20.89
N VAL A 55 24.42 15.09 22.00
CA VAL A 55 22.97 14.85 22.14
C VAL A 55 22.17 15.65 21.09
N ILE A 56 22.49 16.94 20.91
CA ILE A 56 21.79 17.79 19.93
C ILE A 56 22.04 17.31 18.49
N LYS A 57 23.28 16.95 18.13
CA LYS A 57 23.59 16.39 16.80
C LYS A 57 22.86 15.08 16.53
N MET A 58 22.84 14.16 17.50
CA MET A 58 22.15 12.88 17.37
C MET A 58 20.62 13.04 17.32
N GLY A 59 20.05 13.96 18.10
CA GLY A 59 18.63 14.29 18.03
C GLY A 59 18.22 14.87 16.67
N LEU A 60 19.06 15.73 16.07
CA LEU A 60 18.83 16.26 14.73
C LEU A 60 18.87 15.15 13.65
N LEU A 61 19.82 14.21 13.77
CA LEU A 61 19.88 13.01 12.92
C LEU A 61 18.64 12.14 13.06
N MET A 62 18.12 11.99 14.28
CA MET A 62 16.91 11.20 14.56
C MET A 62 15.68 11.81 13.88
N ILE A 63 15.53 13.14 13.91
CA ILE A 63 14.47 13.86 13.19
C ILE A 63 14.63 13.69 11.68
N GLY A 64 15.86 13.76 11.16
CA GLY A 64 16.14 13.52 9.74
C GLY A 64 15.75 12.10 9.29
N ALA A 65 16.08 11.09 10.09
CA ALA A 65 15.69 9.70 9.84
C ALA A 65 14.17 9.50 9.88
N ALA A 66 13.48 10.12 10.86
CA ALA A 66 12.02 10.09 10.95
C ALA A 66 11.35 10.76 9.74
N ALA A 67 11.88 11.89 9.27
CA ALA A 67 11.37 12.57 8.07
C ALA A 67 11.54 11.71 6.81
N LEU A 68 12.68 11.01 6.67
CA LEU A 68 12.92 10.08 5.57
C LEU A 68 11.98 8.87 5.63
N GLY A 69 11.75 8.32 6.83
CA GLY A 69 10.77 7.25 7.06
C GLY A 69 9.36 7.67 6.62
N LEU A 70 8.92 8.86 7.04
CA LEU A 70 7.61 9.42 6.69
C LEU A 70 7.44 9.58 5.17
N VAL A 71 8.46 10.09 4.47
CA VAL A 71 8.43 10.18 2.99
C VAL A 71 8.37 8.79 2.35
N GLY A 72 9.09 7.82 2.92
CA GLY A 72 9.05 6.42 2.48
C GLY A 72 7.68 5.77 2.63
N GLY A 73 7.04 5.97 3.78
CA GLY A 73 5.70 5.45 4.07
C GLY A 73 4.61 6.11 3.23
N LEU A 74 4.66 7.43 3.05
CA LEU A 74 3.75 8.12 2.13
C LEU A 74 3.94 7.63 0.69
N GLY A 75 5.19 7.41 0.25
CA GLY A 75 5.49 6.82 -1.04
C GLY A 75 4.83 5.45 -1.19
N CYS A 76 5.08 4.54 -0.25
CA CYS A 76 4.49 3.21 -0.22
C CYS A 76 2.95 3.27 -0.29
N MET A 77 2.33 4.11 0.55
CA MET A 77 0.88 4.25 0.62
C MET A 77 0.29 4.77 -0.69
N MET A 78 0.92 5.77 -1.32
CA MET A 78 0.47 6.34 -2.59
C MET A 78 0.58 5.32 -3.74
N TYR A 79 1.69 4.60 -3.82
CA TYR A 79 1.89 3.59 -4.87
C TYR A 79 0.99 2.37 -4.69
N SER A 80 0.82 1.90 -3.45
CA SER A 80 -0.09 0.81 -3.11
C SER A 80 -1.54 1.16 -3.43
N THR A 81 -1.99 2.36 -3.00
CA THR A 81 -3.37 2.83 -3.26
C THR A 81 -3.62 3.01 -4.76
N LYS A 82 -2.68 3.63 -5.51
CA LYS A 82 -2.83 3.79 -6.96
C LYS A 82 -2.89 2.45 -7.69
N ALA A 83 -2.08 1.48 -7.30
CA ALA A 83 -2.12 0.15 -7.88
C ALA A 83 -3.47 -0.54 -7.62
N ALA A 84 -3.98 -0.47 -6.38
CA ALA A 84 -5.27 -1.06 -6.00
C ALA A 84 -6.46 -0.41 -6.74
N VAL A 85 -6.49 0.94 -6.83
CA VAL A 85 -7.55 1.69 -7.51
C VAL A 85 -7.59 1.38 -9.00
N ASN A 86 -6.44 1.38 -9.67
CA ASN A 86 -6.40 1.11 -11.11
C ASN A 86 -6.79 -0.33 -11.42
N PHE A 87 -6.33 -1.28 -10.60
CA PHE A 87 -6.73 -2.68 -10.70
C PHE A 87 -8.23 -2.88 -10.56
N ALA A 88 -8.84 -2.26 -9.53
CA ALA A 88 -10.29 -2.30 -9.31
C ALA A 88 -11.08 -1.65 -10.46
N THR A 89 -10.53 -0.60 -11.06
CA THR A 89 -11.14 0.12 -12.19
C THR A 89 -11.18 -0.73 -13.46
N ASP A 90 -10.09 -1.42 -13.80
CA ASP A 90 -10.06 -2.32 -14.95
C ASP A 90 -11.02 -3.50 -14.78
N ILE A 91 -11.07 -4.11 -13.59
CA ILE A 91 -12.05 -5.15 -13.27
C ILE A 91 -13.48 -4.62 -13.41
N ARG A 92 -13.75 -3.43 -12.88
CA ARG A 92 -15.09 -2.82 -12.96
C ARG A 92 -15.52 -2.63 -14.41
N LYS A 93 -14.61 -2.17 -15.28
CA LYS A 93 -14.89 -1.93 -16.70
C LYS A 93 -15.23 -3.22 -17.45
N ASP A 94 -14.47 -4.30 -17.23
CA ASP A 94 -14.73 -5.57 -17.89
C ASP A 94 -15.98 -6.29 -17.36
N VAL A 95 -16.26 -6.17 -16.06
CA VAL A 95 -17.52 -6.65 -15.48
C VAL A 95 -18.70 -5.90 -16.08
N PHE A 96 -18.60 -4.56 -16.22
CA PHE A 96 -19.66 -3.75 -16.84
C PHE A 96 -19.88 -4.14 -18.31
N ALA A 97 -18.82 -4.28 -19.11
CA ALA A 97 -18.90 -4.70 -20.50
C ALA A 97 -19.53 -6.10 -20.66
N LYS A 98 -19.27 -7.00 -19.70
CA LYS A 98 -19.90 -8.33 -19.68
C LYS A 98 -21.37 -8.27 -19.30
N ILE A 99 -21.77 -7.37 -18.40
CA ILE A 99 -23.17 -7.14 -18.02
C ILE A 99 -23.96 -6.55 -19.20
N GLU A 100 -23.38 -5.61 -19.96
CA GLU A 100 -24.04 -5.03 -21.14
C GLU A 100 -24.22 -6.03 -22.29
N THR A 101 -23.34 -7.02 -22.41
CA THR A 101 -23.44 -8.08 -23.44
C THR A 101 -24.39 -9.22 -23.05
N PHE A 102 -24.99 -9.21 -21.86
CA PHE A 102 -26.01 -10.20 -21.48
C PHE A 102 -27.38 -9.87 -22.08
N SER A 103 -27.95 -10.83 -22.82
CA SER A 103 -29.34 -10.78 -23.31
C SER A 103 -30.33 -10.77 -22.13
N SER A 104 -31.48 -10.12 -22.32
CA SER A 104 -32.52 -9.84 -21.30
C SER A 104 -32.90 -11.04 -20.43
N ASN A 105 -32.83 -12.27 -20.97
CA ASN A 105 -33.15 -13.51 -20.27
C ASN A 105 -32.15 -13.89 -19.15
N ASN A 106 -30.89 -13.43 -19.26
CA ASN A 106 -29.86 -13.69 -18.27
C ASN A 106 -29.84 -12.62 -17.16
N ARG A 107 -30.47 -11.46 -17.38
CA ARG A 107 -30.57 -10.36 -16.41
C ARG A 107 -31.59 -10.65 -15.32
N ASP A 108 -32.65 -11.38 -15.66
CA ASP A 108 -33.68 -11.84 -14.71
C ASP A 108 -33.23 -13.01 -13.83
N SER A 109 -32.36 -13.91 -14.32
CA SER A 109 -31.89 -15.06 -13.54
C SER A 109 -30.92 -14.71 -12.41
N PHE A 110 -30.11 -13.64 -12.57
CA PHE A 110 -29.15 -13.21 -11.56
C PHE A 110 -29.70 -12.12 -10.62
N GLY A 111 -30.77 -11.43 -11.02
CA GLY A 111 -31.34 -10.29 -10.31
C GLY A 111 -30.45 -9.05 -10.41
N THR A 112 -30.97 -7.97 -10.98
CA THR A 112 -30.27 -6.69 -11.17
C THR A 112 -29.61 -6.18 -9.87
N GLY A 113 -30.23 -6.42 -8.71
CA GLY A 113 -29.67 -6.06 -7.40
C GLY A 113 -28.38 -6.79 -7.04
N LYS A 114 -28.24 -8.07 -7.39
CA LYS A 114 -27.03 -8.86 -7.08
C LYS A 114 -25.86 -8.46 -7.96
N LEU A 115 -26.12 -8.16 -9.22
CA LEU A 115 -25.10 -7.64 -10.15
C LEU A 115 -24.57 -6.27 -9.71
N LEU A 116 -25.45 -5.41 -9.18
CA LEU A 116 -25.04 -4.13 -8.61
C LEU A 116 -24.10 -4.32 -7.41
N THR A 117 -24.46 -5.22 -6.48
CA THR A 117 -23.63 -5.53 -5.31
C THR A 117 -22.25 -6.07 -5.69
N ILE A 118 -22.14 -6.89 -6.75
CA ILE A 118 -20.85 -7.41 -7.22
C ILE A 118 -19.98 -6.27 -7.78
N VAL A 119 -20.58 -5.34 -8.53
CA VAL A 119 -19.87 -4.22 -9.14
C VAL A 119 -19.43 -3.17 -8.11
N THR A 120 -20.18 -3.02 -7.01
CA THR A 120 -19.89 -2.04 -5.97
C THR A 120 -19.15 -2.64 -4.78
N ASN A 121 -19.73 -3.61 -4.08
CA ASN A 121 -19.22 -4.11 -2.80
C ASN A 121 -18.09 -5.15 -3.00
N ASP A 122 -18.21 -6.07 -3.95
CA ASP A 122 -17.17 -7.10 -4.11
C ASP A 122 -15.89 -6.50 -4.69
N ILE A 123 -15.99 -5.60 -5.66
CA ILE A 123 -14.83 -4.90 -6.25
C ILE A 123 -14.14 -3.99 -5.21
N THR A 124 -14.90 -3.28 -4.37
CA THR A 124 -14.31 -2.44 -3.31
C THR A 124 -13.69 -3.28 -2.19
N SER A 125 -14.25 -4.45 -1.89
CA SER A 125 -13.66 -5.39 -0.93
C SER A 125 -12.33 -5.94 -1.44
N ILE A 126 -12.22 -6.26 -2.73
CA ILE A 126 -10.96 -6.70 -3.37
C ILE A 126 -9.94 -5.56 -3.41
N GLN A 127 -10.39 -4.31 -3.53
CA GLN A 127 -9.50 -3.14 -3.51
C GLN A 127 -8.89 -2.89 -2.12
N SER A 128 -9.60 -3.24 -1.06
CA SER A 128 -9.22 -2.96 0.33
C SER A 128 -8.48 -4.13 1.02
N ALA A 129 -8.37 -5.29 0.37
CA ALA A 129 -7.77 -6.50 0.90
C ALA A 129 -6.32 -6.67 0.43
#